data_AF-A0A1F6QFU8-F1
#
_entry.id   AF-A0A1F6QFU8-F1
#
_cell.length_a   1.000
_cell.length_b   1.000
_cell.length_c   1.000
_cell.angle_alpha   90.00
_cell.angle_beta   90.00
_cell.angle_gamma   90.00
#
_symmetry.space_group_name_H-M   'P 1'
#
loop_
_entity.id
_entity.type
_entity.pdbx_description
1 polymer ?
#
loop_
_entity_poly.entity_id
_entity_poly.type
_entity_poly.pdbx_seq_one_letter_code
_entity_poly.pdbx_strand_id
1 'polypeptide(L)'
;MKESKLVKLEKRKYSDRRQYLINAVRNRRKKIRSMAIEYKGGKCEQCGYYRCLEALEFHHADPTKKDFNISSRGYTRSWKRVQEELDKCVMLCANCHRETHAKLAALSGNIKMKSGLIQGTLNYRNVKGNPELV
;
A
#
# COMPACT_ATOMS: atom_id res chain seq x y z
N MET A 1 24.71 -14.35 14.13
CA MET A 1 23.34 -13.93 14.52
C MET A 1 23.27 -13.96 16.05
N LYS A 2 23.26 -12.81 16.73
CA LYS A 2 23.15 -12.77 18.19
C LYS A 2 21.68 -12.62 18.56
N GLU A 3 21.11 -13.73 19.00
CA GLU A 3 19.75 -13.81 19.54
C GLU A 3 19.73 -13.04 20.86
N SER A 4 19.20 -11.82 20.82
CA SER A 4 19.10 -10.97 22.01
C SER A 4 18.01 -11.55 22.92
N LYS A 5 18.41 -12.37 23.90
CA LYS A 5 17.55 -12.77 25.02
C LYS A 5 16.96 -11.50 25.64
N LEU A 6 15.65 -11.31 25.47
CA LEU A 6 14.90 -10.27 26.16
C LEU A 6 14.82 -10.67 27.64
N VAL A 7 15.79 -10.23 28.43
CA VAL A 7 15.76 -10.42 29.89
C VAL A 7 14.53 -9.66 30.41
N LYS A 8 13.54 -10.38 30.94
CA LYS A 8 12.38 -9.78 31.62
C LYS A 8 12.87 -9.15 32.92
N LEU A 9 13.20 -7.86 32.89
CA LEU A 9 13.48 -7.07 34.09
C LEU A 9 12.18 -6.93 34.89
N GLU A 10 12.19 -7.32 36.18
CA GLU A 10 11.02 -7.30 37.06
C GLU A 10 10.40 -5.91 37.23
N LYS A 11 11.20 -4.83 37.16
CA LYS A 11 10.73 -3.44 37.17
C LYS A 11 11.57 -2.59 36.19
N ARG A 12 10.92 -1.89 35.26
CA ARG A 12 11.57 -0.99 34.28
C ARG A 12 12.09 0.28 34.95
N LYS A 13 13.29 0.75 34.60
CA LYS A 13 13.81 2.05 35.06
C LYS A 13 13.32 3.17 34.12
N TYR A 14 13.30 4.42 34.61
CA TYR A 14 12.93 5.59 33.79
C TYR A 14 13.84 5.73 32.55
N SER A 15 15.14 5.42 32.68
CA SER A 15 16.11 5.39 31.58
C SER A 15 15.66 4.50 30.40
N ASP A 16 14.93 3.42 30.69
CA ASP A 16 14.48 2.44 29.68
C ASP A 16 13.22 2.92 28.95
N ARG A 17 12.54 3.96 29.46
CA ARG A 17 11.25 4.43 28.97
C ARG A 17 11.30 4.82 27.50
N ARG A 18 12.36 5.52 27.07
CA ARG A 18 12.54 5.94 25.66
C ARG A 18 12.56 4.72 24.73
N GLN A 19 13.42 3.75 25.03
CA GLN A 19 13.57 2.56 24.19
C GLN A 19 12.29 1.71 24.20
N TYR A 20 11.64 1.60 25.36
CA TYR A 20 10.35 0.93 25.48
C TYR A 20 9.28 1.57 24.59
N LEU A 21 9.13 2.89 24.62
CA LEU A 21 8.12 3.59 23.81
C LEU A 21 8.39 3.44 22.30
N ILE A 22 9.65 3.51 21.87
CA ILE A 22 10.05 3.27 20.47
C ILE A 22 9.64 1.85 20.05
N ASN A 23 9.95 0.84 20.86
CA ASN A 23 9.61 -0.55 20.58
C ASN A 23 8.10 -0.78 20.59
N ALA A 24 7.36 -0.17 21.52
CA ALA A 24 5.91 -0.26 21.60
C ALA A 24 5.23 0.31 20.34
N VAL A 25 5.67 1.48 19.87
CA VAL A 25 5.17 2.09 18.62
C VAL A 25 5.51 1.22 17.41
N ARG A 26 6.74 0.70 17.32
CA ARG A 26 7.17 -0.20 16.24
C ARG A 26 6.30 -1.46 16.19
N ASN A 27 6.09 -2.10 17.33
CA ASN A 27 5.28 -3.33 17.43
C ASN A 27 3.82 -3.07 17.08
N ARG A 28 3.26 -1.94 17.55
CA ARG A 28 1.90 -1.52 17.16
C ARG A 28 1.78 -1.33 15.65
N ARG A 29 2.72 -0.63 15.02
CA ARG A 29 2.70 -0.40 13.56
C ARG A 29 2.73 -1.70 12.78
N LYS A 30 3.60 -2.65 13.17
CA LYS A 30 3.65 -3.99 12.55
C LYS A 30 2.31 -4.72 12.69
N LYS A 31 1.75 -4.76 13.91
CA LYS A 31 0.46 -5.42 14.18
C LYS A 31 -0.66 -4.84 13.32
N ILE A 32 -0.81 -3.52 13.30
CA ILE A 32 -1.87 -2.86 12.52
C ILE A 32 -1.66 -3.06 11.01
N ARG A 33 -0.41 -3.04 10.51
CA ARG A 33 -0.11 -3.35 9.10
C ARG A 33 -0.56 -4.76 8.73
N SER A 34 -0.23 -5.77 9.54
CA SER A 34 -0.65 -7.15 9.29
C SER A 34 -2.18 -7.28 9.28
N MET A 35 -2.87 -6.70 10.26
CA MET A 35 -4.34 -6.67 10.30
C MET A 35 -4.94 -5.94 9.08
N ALA A 36 -4.34 -4.85 8.63
CA ALA A 36 -4.79 -4.11 7.46
C ALA A 36 -4.63 -4.91 6.16
N ILE A 37 -3.56 -5.69 6.04
CA ILE A 37 -3.32 -6.58 4.90
C ILE A 37 -4.35 -7.69 4.86
N GLU A 38 -4.59 -8.33 6.00
CA GLU A 38 -5.61 -9.37 6.17
C GLU A 38 -7.02 -8.84 5.86
N TYR A 39 -7.36 -7.65 6.37
CA TYR A 39 -8.63 -7.00 6.12
C TYR A 39 -8.92 -6.77 4.63
N LYS A 40 -7.88 -6.50 3.83
CA LYS A 40 -7.97 -6.31 2.38
C LYS A 40 -7.73 -7.59 1.58
N GLY A 41 -7.72 -8.76 2.22
CA GLY A 41 -7.67 -10.07 1.56
C GLY A 41 -6.27 -10.61 1.25
N GLY A 42 -5.20 -9.94 1.69
CA GLY A 42 -3.84 -10.48 1.68
C GLY A 42 -3.21 -10.70 0.30
N LYS A 43 -3.79 -10.14 -0.76
CA LYS A 43 -3.31 -10.28 -2.14
C LYS A 43 -3.57 -9.01 -2.95
N CYS A 44 -2.79 -8.82 -4.00
CA CYS A 44 -3.05 -7.76 -4.97
C CYS A 44 -4.41 -7.96 -5.65
N GLU A 45 -5.29 -6.96 -5.58
CA GLU A 45 -6.61 -6.98 -6.20
C GLU A 45 -6.53 -6.95 -7.74
N GLN A 46 -5.42 -6.47 -8.31
CA GLN A 46 -5.24 -6.38 -9.77
C GLN A 46 -4.63 -7.62 -10.41
N CYS A 47 -3.55 -8.18 -9.82
CA CYS A 47 -2.81 -9.31 -10.41
C CYS A 47 -2.78 -10.57 -9.55
N GLY A 48 -3.41 -10.54 -8.37
CA GLY A 48 -3.47 -11.68 -7.46
C GLY A 48 -2.19 -11.97 -6.69
N TYR A 49 -1.09 -11.20 -6.84
CA TYR A 49 0.16 -11.45 -6.12
C TYR A 49 -0.03 -11.55 -4.59
N TYR A 50 0.43 -12.64 -3.98
CA TYR A 50 0.32 -12.90 -2.53
C TYR A 50 1.61 -13.47 -1.89
N ARG A 51 2.71 -13.60 -2.65
CA ARG A 51 3.93 -14.29 -2.19
C ARG A 51 4.69 -13.56 -1.09
N CYS A 52 4.63 -12.23 -1.05
CA CYS A 52 5.29 -11.41 -0.05
C CYS A 52 4.36 -10.27 0.39
N LEU A 53 3.90 -10.33 1.65
CA LEU A 53 3.00 -9.32 2.20
C LEU A 53 3.65 -7.93 2.27
N GLU A 54 4.98 -7.86 2.41
CA GLU A 54 5.67 -6.57 2.43
C GLU A 54 5.72 -5.88 1.06
N ALA A 55 5.52 -6.64 -0.03
CA ALA A 55 5.37 -6.06 -1.36
C ALA A 55 3.95 -5.56 -1.65
N LEU A 56 3.01 -5.69 -0.70
CA LEU A 56 1.66 -5.15 -0.79
C LEU A 56 1.59 -3.72 -0.23
N GLU A 57 0.90 -2.87 -0.98
CA GLU A 57 0.75 -1.43 -0.78
C GLU A 57 -0.73 -1.05 -0.87
N PHE A 58 -1.13 -0.07 -0.05
CA PHE A 58 -2.49 0.46 -0.05
C PHE A 58 -2.56 1.67 -0.98
N HIS A 59 -3.32 1.55 -2.06
CA HIS A 59 -3.53 2.63 -3.01
C HIS A 59 -4.90 3.27 -2.76
N HIS A 60 -4.94 4.56 -2.48
CA HIS A 60 -6.22 5.28 -2.41
C HIS A 60 -6.85 5.37 -3.79
N ALA A 61 -8.08 4.86 -3.94
CA ALA A 61 -8.79 4.90 -5.23
C ALA A 61 -9.09 6.34 -5.66
N ASP A 62 -9.37 7.22 -4.68
CA ASP A 62 -9.51 8.66 -4.88
C ASP A 62 -8.59 9.39 -3.89
N PRO A 63 -7.50 10.03 -4.36
CA PRO A 63 -6.55 10.70 -3.48
C PRO A 63 -7.13 11.93 -2.78
N THR A 64 -8.29 12.45 -3.21
CA THR A 64 -8.94 13.63 -2.61
C THR A 64 -9.84 13.28 -1.42
N LYS A 65 -10.28 12.01 -1.32
CA LYS A 65 -11.20 11.53 -0.26
C LYS A 65 -10.49 10.92 0.95
N LYS A 66 -9.16 10.82 0.90
CA LYS A 66 -8.36 10.25 1.98
C LYS A 66 -8.30 11.18 3.18
N ASP A 67 -8.49 10.64 4.38
CA ASP A 67 -8.28 11.41 5.61
C ASP A 67 -6.79 11.39 6.01
N PHE A 68 -6.11 10.28 5.70
CA PHE A 68 -4.69 10.09 6.00
C PHE A 68 -4.06 8.96 5.18
N ASN A 69 -2.74 8.99 5.01
CA ASN A 69 -2.04 7.89 4.33
C ASN A 69 -1.95 6.64 5.21
N ILE A 70 -2.31 5.47 4.67
CA ILE A 70 -2.11 4.15 5.30
C ILE A 70 -0.62 3.78 5.25
N SER A 71 0.11 4.30 6.24
CA SER A 71 1.56 4.16 6.36
C SER A 71 1.96 4.14 7.83
N SER A 72 3.26 4.27 8.12
CA SER A 72 3.80 4.30 9.49
C SER A 72 3.09 5.28 10.43
N ARG A 73 2.67 6.46 9.95
CA ARG A 73 1.92 7.45 10.74
C ARG A 73 0.41 7.15 10.80
N GLY A 74 -0.15 6.48 9.80
CA GLY A 74 -1.56 6.06 9.82
C GLY A 74 -1.83 4.98 10.87
N TYR A 75 -0.88 4.06 11.06
CA TYR A 75 -1.02 2.91 11.97
C TYR A 75 -1.00 3.25 13.48
N THR A 76 -0.79 4.51 13.85
CA THR A 76 -0.90 4.94 15.25
C THR A 76 -2.33 5.31 15.65
N ARG A 77 -3.29 5.34 14.71
CA ARG A 77 -4.71 5.60 14.97
C ARG A 77 -5.41 4.38 15.59
N SER A 78 -6.68 4.55 15.97
CA SER A 78 -7.52 3.44 16.40
C SER A 78 -7.81 2.49 15.23
N TRP A 79 -8.03 1.21 15.51
CA TRP A 79 -8.30 0.22 14.47
C TRP A 79 -9.53 0.59 13.63
N LYS A 80 -10.62 1.03 14.27
CA LYS A 80 -11.82 1.52 13.58
C LYS A 80 -11.52 2.60 12.53
N ARG A 81 -10.74 3.63 12.89
CA ARG A 81 -10.36 4.69 11.93
C ARG A 81 -9.44 4.19 10.82
N VAL A 82 -8.62 3.17 11.11
CA VAL A 82 -7.81 2.53 10.08
C VAL A 82 -8.70 1.77 9.10
N GLN A 83 -9.71 1.03 9.57
CA GLN A 83 -10.69 0.33 8.72
C GLN A 83 -11.44 1.30 7.80
N GLU A 84 -12.01 2.38 8.38
CA GLU A 84 -12.72 3.42 7.61
C GLU A 84 -11.87 4.01 6.47
N GLU A 85 -10.56 4.12 6.68
CA GLU A 85 -9.63 4.62 5.66
C GLU A 85 -9.20 3.51 4.68
N LEU A 86 -9.11 2.25 5.12
CA LEU A 86 -8.83 1.10 4.27
C LEU A 86 -9.95 0.83 3.26
N ASP A 87 -11.19 1.15 3.61
CA ASP A 87 -12.36 1.04 2.71
C ASP A 87 -12.25 1.97 1.49
N LYS A 88 -11.46 3.04 1.60
CA LYS A 88 -11.15 3.97 0.52
C LYS A 88 -9.95 3.54 -0.33
N CYS A 89 -9.29 2.45 0.06
CA CYS A 89 -8.08 1.95 -0.58
C CYS A 89 -8.36 0.68 -1.38
N VAL A 90 -7.49 0.39 -2.35
CA VAL A 90 -7.33 -0.90 -3.01
C VAL A 90 -5.95 -1.48 -2.67
N MET A 91 -5.88 -2.79 -2.47
CA MET A 91 -4.63 -3.47 -2.18
C MET A 91 -3.92 -3.86 -3.47
N LEU A 92 -2.73 -3.31 -3.70
CA LEU A 92 -1.93 -3.57 -4.88
C LEU A 92 -0.55 -4.10 -4.49
N CYS A 93 0.09 -4.90 -5.35
CA CYS A 93 1.52 -5.13 -5.22
C CYS A 93 2.30 -3.90 -5.70
N ALA A 94 3.55 -3.76 -5.27
CA ALA A 94 4.40 -2.60 -5.61
C ALA A 94 4.50 -2.32 -7.12
N ASN A 95 4.43 -3.35 -7.98
CA ASN A 95 4.45 -3.16 -9.43
C ASN A 95 3.13 -2.59 -9.95
N CYS A 96 2.00 -3.22 -9.64
CA CYS A 96 0.68 -2.71 -10.01
C CYS A 96 0.43 -1.31 -9.45
N HIS A 97 0.88 -1.05 -8.22
CA HIS A 97 0.77 0.28 -7.63
C HIS A 97 1.51 1.35 -8.44
N ARG A 98 2.75 1.09 -8.84
CA ARG A 98 3.54 1.99 -9.70
C ARG A 98 2.91 2.18 -11.09
N GLU A 99 2.42 1.11 -11.70
CA GLU A 99 1.71 1.18 -12.99
C GLU A 99 0.46 2.07 -12.91
N THR A 100 -0.32 1.96 -11.83
CA THR A 100 -1.50 2.77 -11.61
C THR A 100 -1.15 4.26 -11.51
N HIS A 101 -0.12 4.62 -10.75
CA HIS A 101 0.37 6.02 -10.72
C HIS A 101 0.83 6.52 -12.09
N ALA A 102 1.57 5.69 -12.84
CA ALA A 102 2.05 6.05 -14.18
C ALA A 102 0.88 6.29 -15.16
N LYS A 103 -0.15 5.43 -15.14
CA LYS A 103 -1.37 5.61 -15.95
C LYS A 103 -2.11 6.89 -15.58
N LEU A 104 -2.29 7.17 -14.29
CA LEU A 104 -2.94 8.40 -13.83
C LEU A 104 -2.17 9.66 -14.24
N ALA A 105 -0.84 9.63 -14.17
CA ALA A 105 0.01 10.75 -14.62
C ALA A 105 -0.07 10.96 -16.15
N ALA A 106 -0.10 9.88 -16.94
CA ALA A 106 -0.26 9.99 -18.39
C ALA A 106 -1.63 10.58 -18.79
N LEU A 107 -2.69 10.26 -18.05
CA LEU A 107 -4.03 10.81 -18.29
C LEU A 107 -4.12 12.30 -17.90
N SER A 108 -3.51 12.71 -16.78
CA SER A 108 -3.52 14.10 -16.35
C SER A 108 -2.66 15.01 -17.23
N GLY A 109 -1.59 14.48 -17.84
CA GLY A 109 -0.74 15.21 -18.79
C GLY A 109 -1.35 15.44 -20.18
N ASN A 110 -2.44 14.74 -20.54
CA ASN A 110 -3.05 14.80 -21.88
C ASN A 110 -4.22 15.80 -22.01
N ILE A 111 -4.54 16.57 -20.97
CA ILE A 111 -5.53 17.65 -21.05
C ILE A 111 -4.89 18.90 -21.66
N LYS A 112 -4.60 18.86 -22.96
CA LYS A 112 -4.53 20.05 -23.83
C LYS A 112 -5.64 19.95 -24.86
N MET A 113 -6.86 20.26 -24.44
CA MET A 113 -7.95 20.56 -25.36
C MET A 113 -7.67 21.92 -26.01
N LYS A 114 -6.93 21.92 -27.13
CA LYS A 114 -7.13 22.97 -28.13
C LYS A 114 -8.20 22.47 -29.08
N SER A 115 -9.28 23.25 -29.17
CA SER A 115 -10.26 23.24 -30.24
C SER A 115 -9.59 23.06 -31.61
N GLY A 116 -9.95 22.00 -32.33
CA GLY A 116 -9.58 21.84 -33.74
C GLY A 116 -9.15 20.43 -34.13
N LEU A 117 -10.08 19.73 -34.78
CA LEU A 117 -9.87 18.70 -35.82
C LEU A 117 -8.46 18.08 -35.93
N ILE A 118 -8.33 16.82 -35.52
CA ILE A 118 -7.58 15.83 -36.31
C ILE A 118 -8.15 14.43 -36.06
N GLN A 119 -8.73 13.86 -37.12
CA GLN A 119 -9.01 12.44 -37.22
C GLN A 119 -7.67 11.67 -37.16
N GLY A 120 -7.54 10.79 -36.18
CA GLY A 120 -6.42 9.85 -36.09
C GLY A 120 -6.87 8.64 -35.29
N THR A 121 -7.23 7.58 -36.00
CA THR A 121 -7.65 6.30 -35.41
C THR A 121 -6.47 5.65 -34.68
N LEU A 122 -6.50 5.67 -33.33
CA LEU A 122 -5.66 4.79 -32.52
C LEU A 122 -6.16 3.35 -32.67
N ASN A 123 -5.67 2.68 -33.72
CA ASN A 123 -5.81 1.25 -33.92
C ASN A 123 -4.99 0.50 -32.85
N TYR A 124 -5.65 0.11 -31.76
CA TYR A 124 -5.11 -0.84 -30.79
C TYR A 124 -5.15 -2.24 -31.41
N ARG A 125 -4.19 -2.54 -32.29
CA ARG A 125 -4.02 -3.89 -32.84
C ARG A 125 -3.48 -4.81 -31.74
N ASN A 126 -4.35 -5.75 -31.35
CA ASN A 126 -4.06 -7.11 -30.91
C ASN A 126 -2.80 -7.34 -30.04
N VAL A 127 -3.02 -7.48 -28.73
CA VAL A 127 -2.20 -8.37 -27.89
C VAL A 127 -3.01 -9.65 -27.67
N LYS A 128 -3.14 -10.47 -28.72
CA LYS A 128 -3.47 -11.88 -28.62
C LYS A 128 -2.29 -12.67 -29.15
N GLY A 129 -1.76 -13.55 -28.31
CA GLY A 129 -0.73 -14.54 -28.63
C GLY A 129 0.24 -14.65 -27.45
N ASN A 130 0.49 -15.81 -26.84
CA ASN A 130 -0.02 -17.17 -26.98
C ASN A 130 0.47 -17.91 -25.71
N PRO A 131 -0.21 -18.96 -25.19
CA PRO A 131 0.40 -19.84 -24.20
C PRO A 131 1.41 -20.78 -24.89
N GLU A 132 2.40 -21.23 -24.11
CA GLU A 132 3.38 -22.31 -24.34
C GLU A 132 4.80 -21.99 -24.86
N LEU A 133 5.76 -22.71 -24.24
CA LEU A 133 7.21 -22.86 -24.45
C LEU A 133 8.05 -21.77 -23.74
N VAL A 134 8.68 -22.02 -22.58
CA VAL A 134 9.64 -23.09 -22.20
C VAL A 134 9.46 -23.53 -20.75
#